data_AF-A0AAE0VV02-F1
#
_entry.id   AF-A0AAE0VV02-F1
#
_cell.length_a   1.000
_cell.length_b   1.000
_cell.length_c   1.000
_cell.angle_alpha   90.00
_cell.angle_beta   90.00
_cell.angle_gamma   90.00
#
_symmetry.space_group_name_H-M   'P 1'
#
loop_
_entity.id
_entity.type
_entity.pdbx_description
1 polymer ?
#
loop_
_entity_poly.entity_id
_entity_poly.type
_entity_poly.pdbx_seq_one_letter_code
_entity_poly.pdbx_strand_id
1 'polypeptide(L)'
;MAEPPTASLHVQPKFTELNDLVAEKEGGGILFATDDWFAVAENLLKSNPPEWREGVFTEFGKWMDGWETRRKRIPGHDWCILQLGVRGYIYGVDVDTSYFTGNYVPKISIQAACLDKNFPTRKSNMGTAASPQDFATVESLHSETWQEIVPVSPLQPGYKTSCHNYFHVDPSQYWTHIRLNLYPDGGIARLRVYGRAEPNWNSIPSNQIVDLVAMEMGGMCIGYSNVHFGHARNLLLPNRAGSMGEGWETARKPGRPAILEADSQGILKVPGSDWCAFRLGHPGIINKVEIDTNHFKGNFPDSCWIEGCNISESEEKEVLQIHGSSPWKILLPAKKLSAHHRHFYEGKELNDCGVISHVRLSIAPDGGISRMRLFGYKLKKNVSNF
;
A
#
# COMPACT_ATOMS: atom_id res chain seq x y z
N MET A 1 11.37 30.02 -15.74
CA MET A 1 10.53 29.35 -14.72
C MET A 1 10.70 30.15 -13.44
N ALA A 2 9.62 30.70 -12.88
CA ALA A 2 9.69 31.43 -11.62
C ALA A 2 10.06 30.44 -10.49
N GLU A 3 11.02 30.81 -9.65
CA GLU A 3 11.38 30.00 -8.49
C GLU A 3 10.23 29.98 -7.48
N PRO A 4 9.91 28.82 -6.88
CA PRO A 4 8.85 28.72 -5.89
C PRO A 4 9.29 29.36 -4.56
N PRO A 5 8.35 29.90 -3.76
CA PRO A 5 8.63 30.32 -2.40
C PRO A 5 9.20 29.15 -1.60
N THR A 6 10.14 29.44 -0.70
CA THR A 6 10.79 28.48 0.20
C THR A 6 9.75 27.65 0.95
N ALA A 7 9.47 26.45 0.44
CA ALA A 7 8.56 25.51 1.07
C ALA A 7 9.22 24.94 2.33
N SER A 8 8.53 25.03 3.46
CA SER A 8 8.82 24.14 4.59
C SER A 8 8.71 22.70 4.06
N LEU A 9 9.76 21.89 4.26
CA LEU A 9 9.70 20.45 4.01
C LEU A 9 8.51 19.89 4.79
N HIS A 10 7.38 19.65 4.11
CA HIS A 10 6.24 18.98 4.72
C HIS A 10 6.69 17.58 5.11
N VAL A 11 6.81 17.35 6.42
CA VAL A 11 7.06 16.02 6.97
C VAL A 11 5.89 15.15 6.55
N GLN A 12 6.17 14.05 5.85
CA GLN A 12 5.14 13.11 5.43
C GLN A 12 4.41 12.56 6.67
N PRO A 13 3.06 12.58 6.70
CA PRO A 13 2.32 12.05 7.83
C PRO A 13 2.58 10.56 8.04
N LYS A 14 2.57 10.08 9.29
CA LYS A 14 2.82 8.66 9.59
C LYS A 14 1.88 7.68 8.87
N PHE A 15 0.66 8.09 8.52
CA PHE A 15 -0.25 7.21 7.78
C PHE A 15 0.27 6.87 6.39
N THR A 16 1.18 7.67 5.80
CA THR A 16 1.77 7.39 4.50
C THR A 16 2.69 6.18 4.54
N GLU A 17 2.94 5.59 5.71
CA GLU A 17 3.67 4.33 5.92
C GLU A 17 2.76 3.08 5.79
N LEU A 18 1.43 3.26 5.75
CA LEU A 18 0.42 2.20 5.67
C LEU A 18 0.16 1.73 4.23
N ASN A 19 -0.60 0.66 4.06
CA ASN A 19 -0.91 0.17 2.71
C ASN A 19 -1.86 1.11 1.96
N ASP A 20 -1.68 1.25 0.64
CA ASP A 20 -2.63 1.95 -0.22
C ASP A 20 -3.79 1.01 -0.58
N LEU A 21 -4.97 1.27 -0.03
CA LEU A 21 -6.15 0.43 -0.19
C LEU A 21 -6.86 0.63 -1.54
N VAL A 22 -6.51 1.69 -2.29
CA VAL A 22 -7.18 2.01 -3.56
C VAL A 22 -6.35 1.68 -4.80
N ALA A 23 -5.09 1.27 -4.62
CA ALA A 23 -4.22 1.03 -5.74
C ALA A 23 -4.74 -0.12 -6.64
N GLU A 24 -4.50 0.02 -7.95
CA GLU A 24 -5.07 -0.87 -8.97
C GLU A 24 -4.58 -2.32 -8.84
N LYS A 25 -3.35 -2.51 -8.35
CA LYS A 25 -2.71 -3.82 -8.20
C LYS A 25 -3.27 -4.62 -7.03
N GLU A 26 -3.91 -3.91 -6.11
CA GLU A 26 -4.57 -4.38 -4.91
C GLU A 26 -6.06 -4.63 -5.16
N GLY A 27 -6.55 -4.39 -6.38
CA GLY A 27 -7.94 -4.59 -6.81
C GLY A 27 -8.79 -3.31 -6.84
N GLY A 28 -8.20 -2.16 -6.55
CA GLY A 28 -8.88 -0.88 -6.63
C GLY A 28 -9.33 -0.58 -8.05
N GLY A 29 -10.47 0.10 -8.20
CA GLY A 29 -11.05 0.34 -9.53
C GLY A 29 -11.95 1.56 -9.56
N ILE A 30 -11.89 2.29 -10.68
CA ILE A 30 -12.87 3.34 -10.96
C ILE A 30 -14.16 2.68 -11.44
N LEU A 31 -15.27 3.02 -10.80
CA LEU A 31 -16.60 2.50 -11.12
C LEU A 31 -17.41 3.51 -11.94
N PHE A 32 -17.15 4.79 -11.73
CA PHE A 32 -17.81 5.88 -12.42
C PHE A 32 -16.91 7.12 -12.41
N ALA A 33 -16.94 7.90 -13.49
CA ALA A 33 -16.36 9.24 -13.56
C ALA A 33 -17.30 10.12 -14.40
N THR A 34 -17.52 11.37 -13.99
CA THR A 34 -18.37 12.29 -14.74
C THR A 34 -17.80 12.60 -16.12
N ASP A 35 -16.47 12.71 -16.22
CA ASP A 35 -15.74 13.15 -17.41
C ASP A 35 -14.33 12.54 -17.42
N ASP A 36 -13.82 12.17 -18.59
CA ASP A 36 -12.45 11.67 -18.81
C ASP A 36 -11.82 12.35 -20.02
N TRP A 37 -12.12 13.62 -20.27
CA TRP A 37 -11.81 14.20 -21.57
C TRP A 37 -10.31 14.26 -21.88
N PHE A 38 -9.50 14.81 -20.97
CA PHE A 38 -8.07 15.01 -21.23
C PHE A 38 -7.23 13.80 -20.79
N ALA A 39 -7.60 13.17 -19.68
CA ALA A 39 -6.96 11.96 -19.18
C ALA A 39 -7.93 11.17 -18.28
N VAL A 40 -7.83 9.83 -18.30
CA VAL A 40 -8.79 8.93 -17.66
C VAL A 40 -8.59 8.79 -16.15
N ALA A 41 -9.68 8.61 -15.40
CA ALA A 41 -9.70 8.48 -13.94
C ALA A 41 -8.87 7.30 -13.40
N GLU A 42 -8.68 6.23 -14.17
CA GLU A 42 -7.88 5.06 -13.77
C GLU A 42 -6.42 5.42 -13.45
N ASN A 43 -5.91 6.49 -14.05
CA ASN A 43 -4.57 6.99 -13.75
C ASN A 43 -4.39 7.37 -12.27
N LEU A 44 -5.47 7.69 -11.55
CA LEU A 44 -5.43 7.98 -10.11
C LEU A 44 -4.87 6.80 -9.30
N LEU A 45 -5.14 5.57 -9.75
CA LEU A 45 -4.93 4.34 -8.98
C LEU A 45 -3.60 3.64 -9.26
N LYS A 46 -2.85 4.11 -10.26
CA LYS A 46 -1.56 3.53 -10.64
C LYS A 46 -0.58 3.58 -9.49
N SER A 47 0.13 2.50 -9.19
CA SER A 47 1.10 2.46 -8.09
C SER A 47 2.37 3.28 -8.35
N ASN A 48 2.76 3.44 -9.61
CA ASN A 48 3.96 4.20 -9.99
C ASN A 48 3.76 5.71 -9.78
N PRO A 49 4.84 6.45 -9.46
CA PRO A 49 4.82 7.91 -9.46
C PRO A 49 4.33 8.47 -10.80
N PRO A 50 3.66 9.64 -10.82
CA PRO A 50 3.32 10.34 -12.05
C PRO A 50 4.54 10.59 -12.94
N GLU A 51 4.32 10.54 -14.26
CA GLU A 51 5.34 10.87 -15.26
C GLU A 51 5.02 12.17 -16.01
N TRP A 52 6.05 12.98 -16.28
CA TRP A 52 5.97 14.08 -17.25
C TRP A 52 6.65 13.69 -18.55
N ARG A 53 5.96 13.92 -19.68
CA ARG A 53 6.50 13.69 -21.02
C ARG A 53 6.51 15.00 -21.81
N GLU A 54 7.69 15.58 -21.97
CA GLU A 54 7.88 16.84 -22.67
C GLU A 54 7.39 16.76 -24.12
N GLY A 55 6.66 17.78 -24.58
CA GLY A 55 6.18 17.84 -25.98
C GLY A 55 5.14 16.79 -26.42
N VAL A 56 4.72 15.85 -25.57
CA VAL A 56 3.71 14.82 -25.93
C VAL A 56 2.29 15.35 -25.78
N PHE A 57 1.46 15.19 -26.82
CA PHE A 57 0.04 15.55 -26.88
C PHE A 57 -0.79 14.36 -27.39
N THR A 58 -2.03 14.28 -26.95
CA THR A 58 -3.08 13.39 -27.47
C THR A 58 -3.99 14.18 -28.41
N GLU A 59 -4.95 13.52 -29.07
CA GLU A 59 -5.98 14.23 -29.85
C GLU A 59 -6.88 15.13 -28.98
N PHE A 60 -6.91 14.92 -27.66
CA PHE A 60 -7.72 15.67 -26.71
C PHE A 60 -6.98 16.80 -26.00
N GLY A 61 -5.64 16.85 -26.06
CA GLY A 61 -4.86 17.90 -25.41
C GLY A 61 -3.44 17.47 -25.02
N LYS A 62 -2.86 18.12 -24.02
CA LYS A 62 -1.56 17.71 -23.46
C LYS A 62 -1.71 16.31 -22.84
N TRP A 63 -0.75 15.42 -23.07
CA TRP A 63 -0.76 14.13 -22.37
C TRP A 63 -0.42 14.36 -20.90
N MET A 64 -1.29 13.89 -20.00
CA MET A 64 -1.14 13.97 -18.55
C MET A 64 -1.25 12.58 -17.92
N ASP A 65 -0.34 12.25 -17.01
CA ASP A 65 -0.39 11.00 -16.24
C ASP A 65 -1.21 11.19 -14.96
N GLY A 66 -2.50 11.43 -15.13
CA GLY A 66 -3.48 11.68 -14.08
C GLY A 66 -4.90 11.59 -14.61
N TRP A 67 -5.87 11.92 -13.78
CA TRP A 67 -7.24 12.22 -14.21
C TRP A 67 -7.34 13.72 -14.52
N GLU A 68 -7.89 14.09 -15.67
CA GLU A 68 -8.15 15.49 -16.00
C GLU A 68 -9.45 15.64 -16.79
N THR A 69 -10.37 16.43 -16.23
CA THR A 69 -11.69 16.67 -16.81
C THR A 69 -11.73 17.90 -17.70
N ARG A 70 -12.75 17.98 -18.57
CA ARG A 70 -13.09 19.20 -19.31
C ARG A 70 -13.30 20.38 -18.37
N ARG A 71 -12.85 21.56 -18.81
CA ARG A 71 -13.22 22.84 -18.20
C ARG A 71 -14.74 22.96 -18.11
N LYS A 72 -15.26 23.08 -16.89
CA LYS A 72 -16.70 23.09 -16.66
C LYS A 72 -17.27 24.45 -17.01
N ARG A 73 -18.28 24.45 -17.89
CA ARG A 73 -19.04 25.63 -18.32
C ARG A 73 -20.54 25.47 -18.06
N ILE A 74 -20.88 24.54 -17.17
CA ILE A 74 -22.23 24.18 -16.78
C ILE A 74 -22.31 24.10 -15.24
N PRO A 75 -23.51 24.14 -14.64
CA PRO A 75 -23.67 23.99 -13.20
C PRO A 75 -23.11 22.66 -12.66
N GLY A 76 -22.66 22.68 -11.40
CA GLY A 76 -22.17 21.51 -10.68
C GLY A 76 -20.65 21.40 -10.64
N HIS A 77 -20.14 20.20 -10.35
CA HIS A 77 -18.73 19.88 -10.21
C HIS A 77 -18.44 18.45 -10.73
N ASP A 78 -17.18 18.11 -10.99
CA ASP A 78 -16.80 16.76 -11.45
C ASP A 78 -16.52 15.82 -10.29
N TRP A 79 -16.74 14.52 -10.50
CA TRP A 79 -16.53 13.53 -9.45
C TRP A 79 -16.40 12.12 -10.03
N CYS A 80 -15.78 11.23 -9.26
CA CYS A 80 -15.70 9.82 -9.57
C CYS A 80 -16.07 8.97 -8.35
N ILE A 81 -16.58 7.76 -8.59
CA ILE A 81 -16.71 6.72 -7.57
C ILE A 81 -15.68 5.64 -7.88
N LEU A 82 -15.01 5.17 -6.85
CA LEU A 82 -14.05 4.09 -6.90
C LEU A 82 -14.35 3.06 -5.80
N GLN A 83 -13.97 1.81 -6.07
CA GLN A 83 -13.89 0.76 -5.05
C GLN A 83 -12.46 0.69 -4.51
N LEU A 84 -12.34 0.45 -3.21
CA LEU A 84 -11.10 0.00 -2.62
C LEU A 84 -10.83 -1.44 -3.09
N GLY A 85 -9.55 -1.78 -3.27
CA GLY A 85 -9.16 -3.15 -3.60
C GLY A 85 -9.42 -4.12 -2.44
N VAL A 86 -9.34 -3.61 -1.22
CA VAL A 86 -9.73 -4.34 -0.02
C VAL A 86 -10.49 -3.42 0.92
N ARG A 87 -11.58 -3.93 1.51
CA ARG A 87 -12.33 -3.22 2.55
C ARG A 87 -11.41 -2.91 3.73
N GLY A 88 -11.47 -1.71 4.29
CA GLY A 88 -10.52 -1.34 5.34
C GLY A 88 -10.79 0.00 6.01
N TYR A 89 -10.08 0.22 7.13
CA TYR A 89 -10.06 1.46 7.87
C TYR A 89 -9.10 2.45 7.19
N ILE A 90 -9.58 3.66 6.92
CA ILE A 90 -8.79 4.71 6.28
C ILE A 90 -8.23 5.63 7.36
N TYR A 91 -6.92 5.84 7.33
CA TYR A 91 -6.20 6.69 8.29
C TYR A 91 -5.83 8.05 7.67
N GLY A 92 -5.69 8.08 6.35
CA GLY A 92 -5.45 9.31 5.62
C GLY A 92 -5.39 9.11 4.12
N VAL A 93 -5.41 10.22 3.40
CA VAL A 93 -5.42 10.27 1.94
C VAL A 93 -4.31 11.22 1.48
N ASP A 94 -3.64 10.88 0.38
CA ASP A 94 -2.78 11.79 -0.37
C ASP A 94 -3.38 12.05 -1.75
N VAL A 95 -3.64 13.32 -2.03
CA VAL A 95 -4.10 13.81 -3.33
C VAL A 95 -2.91 14.47 -4.02
N ASP A 96 -2.26 13.71 -4.89
CA ASP A 96 -1.07 14.16 -5.61
C ASP A 96 -1.49 14.90 -6.89
N THR A 97 -1.10 16.15 -7.00
CA THR A 97 -1.37 17.03 -8.15
C THR A 97 -0.18 17.17 -9.09
N SER A 98 0.85 16.32 -8.97
CA SER A 98 2.09 16.39 -9.74
C SER A 98 1.87 16.71 -11.22
N TYR A 99 2.60 17.72 -11.70
CA TYR A 99 2.57 18.25 -13.06
C TYR A 99 1.32 19.05 -13.46
N PHE A 100 0.25 19.03 -12.67
CA PHE A 100 -0.88 19.95 -12.82
C PHE A 100 -0.57 21.29 -12.14
N THR A 101 0.25 22.13 -12.79
CA THR A 101 0.78 23.36 -12.16
C THR A 101 -0.17 24.56 -12.26
N GLY A 102 -1.04 24.57 -13.27
CA GLY A 102 -2.06 25.62 -13.47
C GLY A 102 -3.46 25.08 -13.79
N ASN A 103 -3.59 23.78 -14.02
CA ASN A 103 -4.82 23.05 -14.34
C ASN A 103 -5.16 21.99 -13.30
N TYR A 104 -4.58 22.05 -12.10
CA TYR A 104 -5.02 21.21 -10.98
C TYR A 104 -6.42 21.60 -10.54
N VAL A 105 -7.13 20.67 -9.90
CA VAL A 105 -8.40 21.01 -9.26
C VAL A 105 -8.17 21.90 -8.03
N PRO A 106 -8.87 23.05 -7.89
CA PRO A 106 -8.66 23.96 -6.76
C PRO A 106 -9.03 23.38 -5.40
N LYS A 107 -10.12 22.61 -5.31
CA LYS A 107 -10.60 22.01 -4.06
C LYS A 107 -11.17 20.61 -4.30
N ILE A 108 -11.10 19.75 -3.29
CA ILE A 108 -11.72 18.42 -3.30
C ILE A 108 -12.54 18.18 -2.04
N SER A 109 -13.40 17.18 -2.07
CA SER A 109 -13.96 16.52 -0.88
C SER A 109 -14.07 15.03 -1.14
N ILE A 110 -14.13 14.24 -0.08
CA ILE A 110 -14.20 12.78 -0.15
C ILE A 110 -15.31 12.27 0.74
N GLN A 111 -16.23 11.49 0.17
CA GLN A 111 -17.20 10.70 0.92
C GLN A 111 -16.91 9.20 0.79
N ALA A 112 -17.37 8.41 1.76
CA ALA A 112 -17.17 6.97 1.78
C ALA A 112 -18.45 6.22 2.18
N ALA A 113 -18.57 4.99 1.65
CA ALA A 113 -19.66 4.09 1.96
C ALA A 113 -19.23 2.62 1.91
N CYS A 114 -20.04 1.76 2.53
CA CYS A 114 -19.99 0.32 2.35
C CYS A 114 -21.17 -0.11 1.48
N LEU A 115 -20.88 -0.66 0.31
CA LEU A 115 -21.90 -1.03 -0.68
C LEU A 115 -21.73 -2.47 -1.13
N ASP A 116 -22.87 -3.14 -1.26
CA ASP A 116 -23.05 -4.41 -1.98
C ASP A 116 -24.00 -4.16 -3.17
N LYS A 117 -23.57 -3.32 -4.12
CA LYS A 117 -24.41 -2.90 -5.26
C LYS A 117 -23.65 -3.01 -6.59
N ASN A 118 -24.43 -3.19 -7.66
CA ASN A 118 -23.92 -3.15 -9.03
C ASN A 118 -23.65 -1.71 -9.45
N PHE A 119 -22.58 -1.52 -10.22
CA PHE A 119 -22.19 -0.26 -10.84
C PHE A 119 -22.36 -0.33 -12.36
N PRO A 120 -22.46 0.82 -13.07
CA PRO A 120 -22.41 0.80 -14.53
C PRO A 120 -21.11 0.16 -15.01
N THR A 121 -21.14 -0.42 -16.22
CA THR A 121 -19.90 -0.90 -16.83
C THR A 121 -19.01 0.29 -17.17
N ARG A 122 -17.92 0.44 -16.41
CA ARG A 122 -16.93 1.50 -16.60
C ARG A 122 -16.33 1.45 -18.01
N LYS A 123 -16.32 2.60 -18.69
CA LYS A 123 -15.64 2.80 -19.99
C LYS A 123 -14.48 3.77 -19.83
N SER A 124 -13.26 3.25 -19.67
CA SER A 124 -12.04 4.05 -19.55
C SER A 124 -11.54 4.49 -20.93
N ASN A 125 -11.99 5.66 -21.42
CA ASN A 125 -11.52 6.23 -22.68
C ASN A 125 -11.42 7.75 -22.58
N MET A 126 -10.33 8.31 -23.11
CA MET A 126 -10.20 9.75 -23.24
C MET A 126 -11.27 10.34 -24.17
N GLY A 127 -11.58 11.63 -24.01
CA GLY A 127 -12.56 12.33 -24.83
C GLY A 127 -14.02 11.99 -24.51
N THR A 128 -14.28 11.30 -23.40
CA THR A 128 -15.63 10.86 -23.03
C THR A 128 -16.16 11.54 -21.76
N ALA A 129 -17.47 11.45 -21.58
CA ALA A 129 -18.16 11.72 -20.31
C ALA A 129 -19.21 10.65 -20.07
N ALA A 130 -19.64 10.54 -18.81
CA ALA A 130 -20.76 9.70 -18.42
C ALA A 130 -22.02 10.03 -19.24
N SER A 131 -22.70 8.99 -19.71
CA SER A 131 -23.96 9.11 -20.41
C SER A 131 -25.11 9.37 -19.42
N PRO A 132 -26.28 9.86 -19.89
CA PRO A 132 -27.46 10.00 -19.03
C PRO A 132 -27.86 8.69 -18.32
N GLN A 133 -27.62 7.53 -18.95
CA GLN A 133 -27.88 6.23 -18.34
C GLN A 133 -26.89 5.89 -17.21
N ASP A 134 -25.62 6.27 -17.37
CA ASP A 134 -24.61 6.11 -16.32
C ASP A 134 -25.00 6.96 -15.10
N PHE A 135 -25.38 8.23 -15.32
CA PHE A 135 -25.89 9.12 -14.28
C PHE A 135 -27.11 8.54 -13.56
N ALA A 136 -28.14 8.11 -14.29
CA ALA A 136 -29.33 7.51 -13.68
C ALA A 136 -29.00 6.28 -12.79
N THR A 137 -27.99 5.50 -13.18
CA THR A 137 -27.54 4.35 -12.40
C THR A 137 -26.88 4.80 -11.08
N VAL A 138 -25.96 5.75 -11.13
CA VAL A 138 -25.21 6.20 -9.94
C VAL A 138 -26.00 7.15 -9.04
N GLU A 139 -26.99 7.87 -9.56
CA GLU A 139 -27.91 8.69 -8.76
C GLU A 139 -28.72 7.84 -7.77
N SER A 140 -29.07 6.60 -8.14
CA SER A 140 -29.76 5.65 -7.24
C SER A 140 -28.90 5.22 -6.02
N LEU A 141 -27.60 5.52 -6.03
CA LEU A 141 -26.70 5.25 -4.92
C LEU A 141 -26.71 6.36 -3.86
N HIS A 142 -27.26 7.54 -4.19
CA HIS A 142 -27.24 8.73 -3.33
C HIS A 142 -25.84 9.01 -2.77
N SER A 143 -24.83 8.98 -3.65
CA SER A 143 -23.43 9.08 -3.24
C SER A 143 -23.02 10.45 -2.72
N GLU A 144 -23.84 11.47 -2.98
CA GLU A 144 -23.75 12.81 -2.40
C GLU A 144 -24.09 12.85 -0.90
N THR A 145 -24.83 11.86 -0.39
CA THR A 145 -25.21 11.77 1.02
C THR A 145 -24.38 10.75 1.79
N TRP A 146 -23.36 10.15 1.17
CA TRP A 146 -22.41 9.28 1.86
C TRP A 146 -21.65 10.04 2.93
N GLN A 147 -21.05 9.31 3.88
CA GLN A 147 -20.33 9.94 4.98
C GLN A 147 -19.12 10.70 4.46
N GLU A 148 -19.07 12.00 4.74
CA GLU A 148 -17.91 12.84 4.44
C GLU A 148 -16.75 12.43 5.35
N ILE A 149 -15.64 12.01 4.73
CA ILE A 149 -14.40 11.63 5.43
C ILE A 149 -13.28 12.65 5.20
N VAL A 150 -13.38 13.47 4.14
CA VAL A 150 -12.55 14.66 3.94
C VAL A 150 -13.46 15.81 3.52
N PRO A 151 -13.57 16.89 4.32
CA PRO A 151 -14.38 18.04 3.97
C PRO A 151 -13.82 18.79 2.77
N VAL A 152 -14.61 19.70 2.20
CA VAL A 152 -14.16 20.56 1.09
C VAL A 152 -12.87 21.30 1.46
N SER A 153 -11.78 20.89 0.84
CA SER A 153 -10.42 21.31 1.19
C SER A 153 -9.65 21.80 -0.04
N PRO A 154 -8.85 22.87 0.08
CA PRO A 154 -8.03 23.36 -1.02
C PRO A 154 -6.86 22.43 -1.31
N LEU A 155 -6.48 22.35 -2.59
CA LEU A 155 -5.24 21.72 -3.03
C LEU A 155 -4.18 22.77 -3.37
N GLN A 156 -2.93 22.36 -3.32
CA GLN A 156 -1.78 23.10 -3.83
C GLN A 156 -1.46 22.69 -5.28
N PRO A 157 -0.80 23.57 -6.06
CA PRO A 157 -0.40 23.27 -7.43
C PRO A 157 0.68 22.18 -7.51
N GLY A 158 0.71 21.49 -8.64
CA GLY A 158 1.53 20.31 -8.96
C GLY A 158 3.05 20.51 -9.11
N TYR A 159 3.67 21.43 -8.36
CA TYR A 159 5.12 21.55 -8.31
C TYR A 159 5.72 20.50 -7.37
N LYS A 160 6.98 20.10 -7.61
CA LYS A 160 7.68 19.06 -6.82
C LYS A 160 7.61 19.25 -5.30
N THR A 161 7.53 20.49 -4.82
CA THR A 161 7.51 20.82 -3.38
C THR A 161 6.11 20.95 -2.79
N SER A 162 5.07 20.95 -3.61
CA SER A 162 3.69 21.25 -3.20
C SER A 162 2.64 20.29 -3.78
N CYS A 163 3.05 19.31 -4.59
CA CYS A 163 2.13 18.44 -5.31
C CYS A 163 1.33 17.50 -4.39
N HIS A 164 1.90 17.07 -3.27
CA HIS A 164 1.25 16.18 -2.31
C HIS A 164 0.36 16.96 -1.33
N ASN A 165 -0.89 16.52 -1.22
CA ASN A 165 -1.90 17.13 -0.34
C ASN A 165 -2.45 16.06 0.59
N TYR A 166 -2.04 16.12 1.86
CA TYR A 166 -2.34 15.10 2.84
C TYR A 166 -3.55 15.45 3.71
N PHE A 167 -4.49 14.51 3.83
CA PHE A 167 -5.69 14.65 4.66
C PHE A 167 -5.77 13.50 5.65
N HIS A 168 -5.87 13.82 6.95
CA HIS A 168 -6.14 12.81 7.98
C HIS A 168 -7.61 12.40 7.95
N VAL A 169 -7.86 11.11 8.18
CA VAL A 169 -9.20 10.53 8.30
C VAL A 169 -9.28 9.79 9.64
N ASP A 170 -10.39 9.93 10.36
CA ASP A 170 -10.65 9.16 11.57
C ASP A 170 -10.93 7.68 11.22
N PRO A 171 -10.10 6.72 11.65
CA PRO A 171 -10.25 5.32 11.31
C PRO A 171 -11.28 4.61 12.21
N SER A 172 -12.41 5.26 12.53
CA SER A 172 -13.48 4.69 13.38
C SER A 172 -14.38 3.68 12.64
N GLN A 173 -14.41 3.75 11.31
CA GLN A 173 -15.19 2.87 10.45
C GLN A 173 -14.37 2.36 9.26
N TYR A 174 -14.69 1.15 8.80
CA TYR A 174 -14.14 0.61 7.55
C TYR A 174 -15.05 0.94 6.37
N TRP A 175 -14.45 1.04 5.19
CA TRP A 175 -15.11 1.45 3.95
C TRP A 175 -14.82 0.45 2.83
N THR A 176 -15.69 0.42 1.81
CA THR A 176 -15.43 -0.32 0.55
C THR A 176 -15.37 0.57 -0.67
N HIS A 177 -16.02 1.74 -0.61
CA HIS A 177 -16.11 2.67 -1.73
C HIS A 177 -15.84 4.10 -1.28
N ILE A 178 -15.33 4.89 -2.22
CA ILE A 178 -15.11 6.32 -2.05
C ILE A 178 -15.70 7.07 -3.24
N ARG A 179 -16.30 8.22 -2.96
CA ARG A 179 -16.59 9.28 -3.92
C ARG A 179 -15.56 10.39 -3.74
N LEU A 180 -14.84 10.73 -4.82
CA LEU A 180 -13.94 11.88 -4.88
C LEU A 180 -14.62 12.99 -5.69
N ASN A 181 -14.79 14.18 -5.11
CA ASN A 181 -15.32 15.36 -5.79
C ASN A 181 -14.20 16.34 -6.14
N LEU A 182 -14.28 16.91 -7.33
CA LEU A 182 -13.40 17.95 -7.87
C LEU A 182 -14.20 19.24 -8.04
N TYR A 183 -13.81 20.33 -7.37
CA TYR A 183 -14.54 21.60 -7.41
C TYR A 183 -13.80 22.70 -8.18
N PRO A 184 -14.35 23.20 -9.31
CA PRO A 184 -15.43 22.60 -10.11
C PRO A 184 -14.95 21.48 -11.06
N ASP A 185 -13.68 21.54 -11.48
CA ASP A 185 -13.03 20.68 -12.47
C ASP A 185 -11.50 20.83 -12.35
N GLY A 186 -10.75 20.03 -13.10
CA GLY A 186 -9.29 20.11 -13.19
C GLY A 186 -8.63 18.74 -13.15
N GLY A 187 -7.35 18.71 -12.81
CA GLY A 187 -6.56 17.48 -12.78
C GLY A 187 -6.00 17.07 -11.41
N ILE A 188 -5.87 15.75 -11.23
CA ILE A 188 -5.19 15.08 -10.12
C ILE A 188 -4.33 13.97 -10.71
N ALA A 189 -3.08 13.84 -10.29
CA ALA A 189 -2.16 12.83 -10.79
C ALA A 189 -2.37 11.46 -10.13
N ARG A 190 -2.44 11.41 -8.79
CA ARG A 190 -2.72 10.17 -8.03
C ARG A 190 -3.65 10.43 -6.86
N LEU A 191 -4.36 9.37 -6.48
CA LEU A 191 -5.04 9.28 -5.21
C LEU A 191 -4.46 8.08 -4.46
N ARG A 192 -4.00 8.30 -3.22
CA ARG A 192 -3.59 7.23 -2.30
C ARG A 192 -4.52 7.21 -1.10
N VAL A 193 -5.04 6.05 -0.75
CA VAL A 193 -5.94 5.87 0.39
C VAL A 193 -5.25 4.95 1.39
N TYR A 194 -4.58 5.55 2.36
CA TYR A 194 -3.73 4.82 3.29
C TYR A 194 -4.52 4.24 4.45
N GLY A 195 -4.34 2.95 4.69
CA GLY A 195 -5.09 2.29 5.74
C GLY A 195 -4.73 0.83 6.01
N ARG A 196 -5.62 0.20 6.78
CA ARG A 196 -5.54 -1.21 7.19
C ARG A 196 -6.74 -1.97 6.64
N ALA A 197 -6.49 -3.04 5.90
CA ALA A 197 -7.55 -3.94 5.48
C ALA A 197 -8.25 -4.58 6.69
N GLU A 198 -9.55 -4.76 6.60
CA GLU A 198 -10.38 -5.39 7.63
C GLU A 198 -11.10 -6.59 6.98
N PRO A 199 -10.43 -7.72 6.69
CA PRO A 199 -11.10 -8.88 6.08
C PRO A 199 -12.19 -9.43 7.00
N ASN A 200 -13.17 -10.16 6.44
CA ASN A 200 -14.17 -10.81 7.26
C ASN A 200 -13.59 -12.07 7.91
N TRP A 201 -12.88 -11.90 9.02
CA TRP A 201 -12.28 -13.04 9.73
C TRP A 201 -13.30 -14.08 10.17
N ASN A 202 -14.58 -13.73 10.35
CA ASN A 202 -15.62 -14.69 10.71
C ASN A 202 -16.01 -15.61 9.53
N SER A 203 -15.82 -15.18 8.27
CA SER A 203 -16.09 -16.03 7.11
C SER A 203 -14.94 -16.99 6.77
N ILE A 204 -13.78 -16.84 7.41
CA ILE A 204 -12.62 -17.71 7.21
C ILE A 204 -12.65 -18.83 8.28
N PRO A 205 -12.79 -20.11 7.89
CA PRO A 205 -12.70 -21.23 8.80
C PRO A 205 -11.35 -21.30 9.51
N SER A 206 -11.33 -21.69 10.79
CA SER A 206 -10.10 -21.80 11.58
C SER A 206 -9.13 -22.89 11.10
N ASN A 207 -9.61 -23.83 10.28
CA ASN A 207 -8.80 -24.89 9.66
C ASN A 207 -8.42 -24.56 8.21
N GLN A 208 -8.68 -23.34 7.74
CA GLN A 208 -8.20 -22.86 6.45
C GLN A 208 -6.82 -22.24 6.64
N ILE A 209 -5.87 -22.66 5.82
CA ILE A 209 -4.57 -22.00 5.70
C ILE A 209 -4.77 -20.69 4.94
N VAL A 210 -4.29 -19.59 5.52
CA VAL A 210 -4.28 -18.26 4.89
C VAL A 210 -2.91 -17.62 5.09
N ASP A 211 -2.55 -16.67 4.22
CA ASP A 211 -1.39 -15.83 4.46
C ASP A 211 -1.71 -14.78 5.55
N LEU A 212 -1.27 -15.03 6.78
CA LEU A 212 -1.61 -14.19 7.93
C LEU A 212 -0.93 -12.82 7.91
N VAL A 213 0.11 -12.64 7.09
CA VAL A 213 0.81 -11.34 6.95
C VAL A 213 0.38 -10.56 5.71
N ALA A 214 -0.42 -11.15 4.82
CA ALA A 214 -0.87 -10.48 3.60
C ALA A 214 -1.57 -9.16 3.91
N MET A 215 -1.35 -8.16 3.05
CA MET A 215 -2.00 -6.85 3.16
C MET A 215 -3.52 -6.99 3.16
N GLU A 216 -4.07 -7.80 2.25
CA GLU A 216 -5.51 -8.05 2.12
C GLU A 216 -6.12 -8.76 3.34
N MET A 217 -5.28 -9.43 4.12
CA MET A 217 -5.67 -10.07 5.37
C MET A 217 -5.52 -9.14 6.57
N GLY A 218 -5.12 -7.87 6.37
CA GLY A 218 -4.93 -6.89 7.44
C GLY A 218 -3.51 -6.83 7.99
N GLY A 219 -2.55 -7.48 7.33
CA GLY A 219 -1.14 -7.40 7.68
C GLY A 219 -0.58 -5.98 7.51
N MET A 220 0.28 -5.57 8.44
CA MET A 220 0.81 -4.20 8.49
C MET A 220 2.30 -4.17 8.79
N CYS A 221 3.04 -3.31 8.07
CA CYS A 221 4.39 -2.95 8.44
C CYS A 221 4.36 -2.02 9.65
N ILE A 222 5.06 -2.37 10.74
CA ILE A 222 5.08 -1.61 11.99
C ILE A 222 6.46 -1.01 12.30
N GLY A 223 7.51 -1.44 11.59
CA GLY A 223 8.85 -0.87 11.73
C GLY A 223 9.85 -1.48 10.78
N TYR A 224 10.96 -0.78 10.55
CA TYR A 224 12.07 -1.23 9.71
C TYR A 224 13.36 -0.49 10.08
N SER A 225 14.52 -1.07 9.73
CA SER A 225 15.82 -0.43 9.94
C SER A 225 16.21 0.53 8.82
N ASN A 226 15.86 0.21 7.57
CA ASN A 226 16.29 0.95 6.39
C ASN A 226 15.32 0.72 5.21
N VAL A 227 15.03 1.75 4.44
CA VAL A 227 14.21 1.68 3.20
C VAL A 227 14.89 2.52 2.11
N HIS A 228 16.00 2.01 1.57
CA HIS A 228 16.76 2.75 0.56
C HIS A 228 16.00 2.85 -0.77
N PHE A 229 15.48 1.72 -1.25
CA PHE A 229 14.54 1.67 -2.37
C PHE A 229 13.38 0.73 -2.07
N GLY A 230 12.17 1.15 -2.42
CA GLY A 230 10.97 0.39 -2.07
C GLY A 230 10.73 0.34 -0.56
N HIS A 231 9.47 0.23 -0.17
CA HIS A 231 9.07 0.29 1.22
C HIS A 231 8.86 -1.12 1.79
N ALA A 232 9.17 -1.37 3.06
CA ALA A 232 9.00 -2.68 3.71
C ALA A 232 7.57 -3.25 3.60
N ARG A 233 6.53 -2.40 3.67
CA ARG A 233 5.12 -2.76 3.41
C ARG A 233 4.89 -3.51 2.09
N ASN A 234 5.74 -3.30 1.09
CA ASN A 234 5.63 -3.94 -0.22
C ASN A 234 5.74 -5.47 -0.13
N LEU A 235 6.37 -6.00 0.91
CA LEU A 235 6.47 -7.44 1.14
C LEU A 235 5.11 -8.12 1.30
N LEU A 236 4.09 -7.36 1.71
CA LEU A 236 2.75 -7.84 2.04
C LEU A 236 1.79 -7.80 0.85
N LEU A 237 2.13 -7.04 -0.20
CA LEU A 237 1.24 -6.79 -1.35
C LEU A 237 0.94 -8.08 -2.12
N PRO A 238 -0.22 -8.20 -2.78
CA PRO A 238 -0.59 -9.40 -3.54
C PRO A 238 0.37 -9.67 -4.70
N ASN A 239 0.27 -10.89 -5.23
CA ASN A 239 1.07 -11.36 -6.38
C ASN A 239 2.59 -11.25 -6.15
N ARG A 240 3.37 -11.48 -7.22
CA ARG A 240 4.81 -11.21 -7.22
C ARG A 240 5.04 -9.78 -7.73
N ALA A 241 6.10 -9.12 -7.26
CA ALA A 241 6.47 -7.80 -7.75
C ALA A 241 6.69 -7.81 -9.27
N GLY A 242 6.26 -6.76 -9.97
CA GLY A 242 6.52 -6.59 -11.42
C GLY A 242 7.90 -5.98 -11.73
N SER A 243 8.56 -5.42 -10.72
CA SER A 243 9.90 -4.84 -10.81
C SER A 243 10.60 -4.86 -9.45
N MET A 244 11.87 -4.45 -9.40
CA MET A 244 12.63 -4.34 -8.16
C MET A 244 12.09 -3.23 -7.23
N GLY A 245 11.58 -2.13 -7.80
CA GLY A 245 11.04 -1.00 -7.04
C GLY A 245 9.75 -1.30 -6.28
N GLU A 246 9.13 -2.45 -6.58
CA GLU A 246 7.94 -2.97 -5.89
C GLU A 246 8.30 -3.95 -4.76
N GLY A 247 9.58 -4.10 -4.43
CA GLY A 247 10.04 -4.84 -3.25
C GLY A 247 10.43 -3.90 -2.09
N TRP A 248 11.26 -4.42 -1.19
CA TRP A 248 11.99 -3.67 -0.17
C TRP A 248 13.49 -3.87 -0.39
N GLU A 249 14.27 -2.81 -0.40
CA GLU A 249 15.71 -2.83 -0.56
C GLU A 249 16.40 -1.91 0.44
N THR A 250 17.49 -2.40 1.04
CA THR A 250 18.31 -1.63 1.97
C THR A 250 19.61 -1.17 1.37
N ALA A 251 20.18 -0.10 1.95
CA ALA A 251 21.48 0.39 1.54
C ALA A 251 22.58 -0.62 1.87
N ARG A 252 23.59 -0.73 0.98
CA ARG A 252 24.79 -1.55 1.23
C ARG A 252 25.45 -1.13 2.54
N LYS A 253 25.75 -2.10 3.41
CA LYS A 253 26.41 -1.79 4.69
C LYS A 253 27.90 -1.46 4.47
N PRO A 254 28.38 -0.31 4.98
CA PRO A 254 29.80 0.05 4.89
C PRO A 254 30.71 -0.83 5.76
N GLY A 255 30.18 -1.38 6.87
CA GLY A 255 30.94 -2.18 7.83
C GLY A 255 31.21 -3.63 7.41
N ARG A 256 31.07 -3.97 6.12
CA ARG A 256 31.29 -5.34 5.64
C ARG A 256 32.80 -5.68 5.65
N PRO A 257 33.18 -6.92 6.04
CA PRO A 257 34.57 -7.36 5.98
C PRO A 257 35.14 -7.24 4.55
N ALA A 258 36.43 -6.91 4.46
CA ALA A 258 37.12 -6.84 3.16
C ALA A 258 37.20 -8.20 2.46
N ILE A 259 37.23 -9.28 3.24
CA ILE A 259 37.23 -10.66 2.78
C ILE A 259 36.07 -11.36 3.47
N LEU A 260 35.18 -11.95 2.67
CA LEU A 260 33.99 -12.63 3.16
C LEU A 260 34.33 -14.09 3.47
N GLU A 261 33.92 -14.55 4.65
CA GLU A 261 33.98 -15.95 5.05
C GLU A 261 32.57 -16.51 5.19
N ALA A 262 32.41 -17.80 4.93
CA ALA A 262 31.15 -18.52 5.13
C ALA A 262 31.26 -19.53 6.28
N ASP A 263 30.12 -19.90 6.86
CA ASP A 263 30.01 -21.07 7.71
C ASP A 263 29.91 -22.38 6.91
N SER A 264 29.73 -23.50 7.61
CA SER A 264 29.60 -24.82 6.99
C SER A 264 28.33 -24.99 6.16
N GLN A 265 27.34 -24.10 6.31
CA GLN A 265 26.10 -24.07 5.52
C GLN A 265 26.21 -23.09 4.34
N GLY A 266 27.36 -22.44 4.16
CA GLY A 266 27.60 -21.47 3.10
C GLY A 266 27.04 -20.09 3.38
N ILE A 267 26.52 -19.82 4.59
CA ILE A 267 26.01 -18.51 4.99
C ILE A 267 27.19 -17.60 5.35
N LEU A 268 27.18 -16.37 4.84
CA LEU A 268 28.25 -15.42 5.10
C LEU A 268 28.28 -14.95 6.56
N LYS A 269 29.47 -14.94 7.14
CA LYS A 269 29.75 -14.40 8.48
C LYS A 269 29.98 -12.90 8.37
N VAL A 270 28.89 -12.14 8.37
CA VAL A 270 28.92 -10.68 8.26
C VAL A 270 28.38 -10.01 9.52
N PRO A 271 28.97 -8.89 9.97
CA PRO A 271 28.42 -8.11 11.07
C PRO A 271 27.19 -7.33 10.60
N GLY A 272 26.19 -7.27 11.46
CA GLY A 272 24.97 -6.49 11.24
C GLY A 272 23.94 -7.14 10.32
N SER A 273 22.75 -6.56 10.32
CA SER A 273 21.61 -6.96 9.51
C SER A 273 20.70 -5.76 9.29
N ASP A 274 19.78 -5.90 8.35
CA ASP A 274 18.61 -5.04 8.26
C ASP A 274 17.35 -5.84 8.57
N TRP A 275 16.33 -5.15 9.08
CA TRP A 275 15.11 -5.80 9.52
C TRP A 275 13.88 -4.99 9.14
N CYS A 276 12.76 -5.69 8.99
CA CYS A 276 11.42 -5.13 8.97
C CYS A 276 10.50 -6.00 9.83
N ALA A 277 9.52 -5.36 10.46
CA ALA A 277 8.60 -6.00 11.38
C ALA A 277 7.16 -5.74 10.97
N PHE A 278 6.33 -6.76 11.17
CA PHE A 278 4.96 -6.78 10.70
C PHE A 278 4.02 -7.29 11.78
N ARG A 279 2.86 -6.65 11.90
CA ARG A 279 1.69 -7.19 12.58
C ARG A 279 0.94 -8.09 11.61
N LEU A 280 0.60 -9.29 12.07
CA LEU A 280 -0.28 -10.20 11.34
C LEU A 280 -1.71 -9.66 11.38
N GLY A 281 -2.47 -9.88 10.31
CA GLY A 281 -3.86 -9.45 10.25
C GLY A 281 -4.76 -10.16 11.27
N HIS A 282 -4.33 -11.35 11.72
CA HIS A 282 -4.90 -12.05 12.87
C HIS A 282 -3.81 -12.90 13.54
N PRO A 283 -3.75 -12.95 14.88
CA PRO A 283 -2.85 -13.86 15.57
C PRO A 283 -3.09 -15.31 15.13
N GLY A 284 -2.04 -16.10 15.00
CA GLY A 284 -2.16 -17.46 14.49
C GLY A 284 -0.87 -18.28 14.60
N ILE A 285 -0.93 -19.52 14.10
CA ILE A 285 0.20 -20.45 14.06
C ILE A 285 0.68 -20.53 12.62
N ILE A 286 1.98 -20.31 12.38
CA ILE A 286 2.58 -20.37 11.04
C ILE A 286 3.00 -21.81 10.72
N ASN A 287 2.62 -22.29 9.54
CA ASN A 287 2.93 -23.63 9.06
C ASN A 287 3.89 -23.63 7.86
N LYS A 288 3.86 -22.56 7.07
CA LYS A 288 4.69 -22.43 5.89
C LYS A 288 5.09 -20.97 5.69
N VAL A 289 6.36 -20.77 5.37
CA VAL A 289 6.94 -19.46 5.05
C VAL A 289 7.33 -19.45 3.58
N GLU A 290 7.08 -18.34 2.90
CA GLU A 290 7.68 -18.01 1.61
C GLU A 290 8.51 -16.74 1.72
N ILE A 291 9.74 -16.78 1.18
CA ILE A 291 10.58 -15.60 0.94
C ILE A 291 10.90 -15.55 -0.55
N ASP A 292 10.45 -14.50 -1.24
CA ASP A 292 10.68 -14.30 -2.67
C ASP A 292 11.69 -13.17 -2.88
N THR A 293 12.77 -13.46 -3.60
CA THR A 293 13.79 -12.48 -4.04
C THR A 293 13.54 -12.04 -5.49
N ASN A 294 12.31 -12.14 -6.00
CA ASN A 294 11.93 -11.72 -7.35
C ASN A 294 12.54 -10.35 -7.72
N HIS A 295 12.99 -10.22 -8.97
CA HIS A 295 13.77 -9.08 -9.50
C HIS A 295 15.10 -8.73 -8.81
N PHE A 296 15.41 -9.19 -7.60
CA PHE A 296 16.70 -9.00 -6.95
C PHE A 296 17.72 -10.03 -7.45
N LYS A 297 18.41 -9.67 -8.55
CA LYS A 297 19.34 -10.57 -9.27
C LYS A 297 20.78 -10.49 -8.78
N GLY A 298 21.22 -9.31 -8.35
CA GLY A 298 22.60 -9.06 -7.89
C GLY A 298 22.68 -8.40 -6.52
N ASN A 299 21.54 -8.05 -5.94
CA ASN A 299 21.38 -7.33 -4.67
C ASN A 299 20.34 -8.00 -3.77
N PHE A 300 20.07 -9.29 -3.94
CA PHE A 300 19.37 -10.09 -2.93
C PHE A 300 20.29 -10.27 -1.71
N PRO A 301 19.74 -10.39 -0.50
CA PRO A 301 20.55 -10.64 0.69
C PRO A 301 21.15 -12.04 0.67
N ASP A 302 22.26 -12.22 1.38
CA ASP A 302 22.93 -13.50 1.48
C ASP A 302 22.07 -14.55 2.20
N SER A 303 21.46 -14.12 3.31
CA SER A 303 20.61 -14.94 4.14
C SER A 303 19.50 -14.13 4.80
N CYS A 304 18.48 -14.83 5.29
CA CYS A 304 17.43 -14.26 6.13
C CYS A 304 17.05 -15.19 7.27
N TRP A 305 16.39 -14.64 8.29
CA TRP A 305 15.70 -15.38 9.34
C TRP A 305 14.43 -14.63 9.75
N ILE A 306 13.51 -15.35 10.40
CA ILE A 306 12.26 -14.76 10.88
C ILE A 306 12.10 -15.06 12.35
N GLU A 307 11.76 -14.03 13.12
CA GLU A 307 11.33 -14.14 14.50
C GLU A 307 9.83 -13.86 14.61
N GLY A 308 9.16 -14.49 15.56
CA GLY A 308 7.76 -14.24 15.89
C GLY A 308 7.56 -13.95 17.37
N CYS A 309 6.56 -13.14 17.70
CA CYS A 309 6.14 -12.89 19.09
C CYS A 309 4.63 -12.69 19.18
N ASN A 310 4.09 -12.75 20.40
CA ASN A 310 2.68 -12.48 20.67
C ASN A 310 2.57 -11.32 21.65
N ILE A 311 2.24 -10.15 21.12
CA ILE A 311 2.14 -8.87 21.84
C ILE A 311 0.88 -8.13 21.38
N SER A 312 0.46 -7.14 22.17
CA SER A 312 -0.60 -6.18 21.84
C SER A 312 -0.08 -5.01 21.00
N GLU A 313 -1.00 -4.27 20.38
CA GLU A 313 -0.66 -3.06 19.58
C GLU A 313 0.03 -1.98 20.44
N SER A 314 -0.35 -1.86 21.73
CA SER A 314 0.28 -0.91 22.65
C SER A 314 1.74 -1.23 22.95
N GLU A 315 2.16 -2.48 22.80
CA GLU A 315 3.53 -2.94 23.08
C GLU A 315 4.46 -2.82 21.86
N GLU A 316 3.93 -2.60 20.65
CA GLU A 316 4.70 -2.58 19.39
C GLU A 316 5.94 -1.67 19.48
N LYS A 317 5.77 -0.43 19.95
CA LYS A 317 6.85 0.56 19.98
C LYS A 317 8.02 0.13 20.87
N GLU A 318 7.73 -0.48 22.02
CA GLU A 318 8.75 -0.94 22.96
C GLU A 318 9.45 -2.20 22.42
N VAL A 319 8.67 -3.18 21.97
CA VAL A 319 9.18 -4.49 21.54
C VAL A 319 10.00 -4.41 20.25
N LEU A 320 9.73 -3.44 19.38
CA LEU A 320 10.52 -3.17 18.18
C LEU A 320 11.98 -2.76 18.49
N GLN A 321 12.25 -2.22 19.69
CA GLN A 321 13.61 -1.84 20.10
C GLN A 321 14.40 -3.02 20.70
N ILE A 322 13.76 -4.16 20.94
CA ILE A 322 14.38 -5.33 21.56
C ILE A 322 14.98 -6.24 20.48
N HIS A 323 16.28 -6.49 20.54
CA HIS A 323 17.00 -7.36 19.60
C HIS A 323 17.45 -8.67 20.25
N GLY A 324 17.25 -9.79 19.54
CA GLY A 324 17.78 -11.12 19.92
C GLY A 324 17.36 -11.64 21.30
N SER A 325 16.26 -11.11 21.85
CA SER A 325 15.78 -11.39 23.20
C SER A 325 14.26 -11.51 23.22
N SER A 326 13.72 -12.01 24.33
CA SER A 326 12.28 -12.01 24.61
C SER A 326 11.65 -10.63 24.30
N PRO A 327 10.48 -10.55 23.64
CA PRO A 327 9.55 -11.65 23.34
C PRO A 327 9.78 -12.35 21.99
N TRP A 328 10.82 -11.98 21.23
CA TRP A 328 11.09 -12.56 19.91
C TRP A 328 11.61 -13.99 20.01
N LYS A 329 10.93 -14.92 19.34
CA LYS A 329 11.32 -16.32 19.20
C LYS A 329 11.68 -16.60 17.74
N ILE A 330 12.77 -17.32 17.49
CA ILE A 330 13.17 -17.70 16.14
C ILE A 330 12.11 -18.64 15.56
N LEU A 331 11.36 -18.19 14.56
CA LEU A 331 10.38 -18.97 13.79
C LEU A 331 11.07 -19.72 12.64
N LEU A 332 11.86 -19.00 11.84
CA LEU A 332 12.68 -19.55 10.77
C LEU A 332 14.15 -19.25 11.13
N PRO A 333 14.99 -20.27 11.43
CA PRO A 333 16.43 -20.09 11.58
C PRO A 333 17.08 -19.48 10.33
N ALA A 334 18.34 -19.04 10.42
CA ALA A 334 19.04 -18.47 9.27
C ALA A 334 19.03 -19.42 8.06
N LYS A 335 18.59 -18.90 6.91
CA LYS A 335 18.55 -19.62 5.63
C LYS A 335 19.30 -18.83 4.58
N LYS A 336 20.12 -19.54 3.81
CA LYS A 336 20.77 -19.02 2.61
C LYS A 336 19.72 -18.69 1.55
N LEU A 337 19.87 -17.57 0.87
CA LEU A 337 18.99 -17.15 -0.23
C LEU A 337 19.70 -17.23 -1.58
N SER A 338 18.91 -17.24 -2.63
CA SER A 338 19.32 -17.22 -4.02
C SER A 338 18.71 -16.04 -4.77
N ALA A 339 19.36 -15.62 -5.85
CA ALA A 339 18.91 -14.53 -6.71
C ALA A 339 17.59 -14.87 -7.40
N HIS A 340 16.64 -13.93 -7.44
CA HIS A 340 15.44 -14.05 -8.26
C HIS A 340 14.67 -15.37 -8.04
N HIS A 341 14.47 -15.76 -6.79
CA HIS A 341 14.01 -17.10 -6.43
C HIS A 341 12.94 -17.09 -5.33
N ARG A 342 12.04 -18.07 -5.38
CA ARG A 342 11.02 -18.32 -4.35
C ARG A 342 11.53 -19.41 -3.41
N HIS A 343 11.70 -19.07 -2.15
CA HIS A 343 12.15 -19.99 -1.11
C HIS A 343 10.95 -20.37 -0.25
N PHE A 344 10.70 -21.66 -0.09
CA PHE A 344 9.60 -22.18 0.72
C PHE A 344 10.15 -23.00 1.87
N TYR A 345 9.63 -22.77 3.08
CA TYR A 345 10.06 -23.46 4.29
C TYR A 345 8.84 -23.94 5.06
N GLU A 346 8.85 -25.21 5.47
CA GLU A 346 7.74 -25.85 6.19
C GLU A 346 8.23 -27.01 7.08
N GLY A 347 7.35 -27.53 7.94
CA GLY A 347 7.67 -28.68 8.79
C GLY A 347 8.86 -28.43 9.71
N LYS A 348 9.87 -29.32 9.67
CA LYS A 348 11.05 -29.27 10.56
C LYS A 348 11.98 -28.08 10.33
N GLU A 349 11.75 -27.31 9.26
CA GLU A 349 12.51 -26.08 9.01
C GLU A 349 12.02 -24.89 9.84
N LEU A 350 10.82 -25.00 10.40
CA LEU A 350 10.22 -23.99 11.27
C LEU A 350 10.24 -24.46 12.72
N ASN A 351 10.59 -23.55 13.62
CA ASN A 351 10.46 -23.78 15.05
C ASN A 351 9.03 -23.47 15.50
N ASP A 352 8.55 -24.21 16.49
CA ASP A 352 7.26 -23.94 17.11
C ASP A 352 7.34 -22.69 18.00
N CYS A 353 6.72 -21.59 17.53
CA CYS A 353 6.56 -20.35 18.31
C CYS A 353 5.21 -20.27 19.03
N GLY A 354 4.34 -21.27 18.86
CA GLY A 354 2.94 -21.22 19.24
C GLY A 354 2.17 -20.17 18.43
N VAL A 355 1.18 -19.56 19.07
CA VAL A 355 0.43 -18.44 18.50
C VAL A 355 1.30 -17.19 18.53
N ILE A 356 1.46 -16.55 17.38
CA ILE A 356 2.15 -15.26 17.22
C ILE A 356 1.19 -14.22 16.62
N SER A 357 1.40 -12.95 16.96
CA SER A 357 0.67 -11.80 16.41
C SER A 357 1.57 -10.90 15.56
N HIS A 358 2.89 -11.02 15.71
CA HIS A 358 3.88 -10.21 15.02
C HIS A 358 5.05 -11.05 14.55
N VAL A 359 5.72 -10.58 13.49
CA VAL A 359 6.95 -11.15 12.97
C VAL A 359 7.99 -10.07 12.70
N ARG A 360 9.27 -10.45 12.78
CA ARG A 360 10.40 -9.66 12.30
C ARG A 360 11.17 -10.49 11.28
N LEU A 361 11.23 -10.00 10.05
CA LEU A 361 12.12 -10.51 9.01
C LEU A 361 13.44 -9.75 9.12
N SER A 362 14.53 -10.49 9.21
CA SER A 362 15.88 -9.94 9.18
C SER A 362 16.65 -10.51 7.99
N ILE A 363 17.45 -9.66 7.35
CA ILE A 363 18.30 -10.00 6.21
C ILE A 363 19.75 -9.63 6.51
N ALA A 364 20.69 -10.42 6.02
CA ALA A 364 22.12 -10.16 6.20
C ALA A 364 22.91 -10.31 4.90
N PRO A 365 23.95 -9.48 4.69
CA PRO A 365 24.23 -8.26 5.45
C PRO A 365 23.21 -7.15 5.17
N ASP A 366 22.73 -7.08 3.94
CA ASP A 366 21.85 -6.08 3.34
C ASP A 366 21.31 -6.64 2.02
N GLY A 367 20.41 -5.92 1.36
CA GLY A 367 19.89 -6.29 0.03
C GLY A 367 18.39 -6.07 -0.07
N GLY A 368 17.74 -6.77 -0.99
CA GLY A 368 16.31 -6.66 -1.19
C GLY A 368 15.52 -7.96 -1.27
N ILE A 369 14.29 -7.88 -0.78
CA ILE A 369 13.28 -8.93 -0.77
C ILE A 369 12.04 -8.42 -1.53
N SER A 370 11.48 -9.28 -2.36
CA SER A 370 10.26 -8.97 -3.11
C SER A 370 9.03 -9.17 -2.24
N ARG A 371 8.84 -10.37 -1.67
CA ARG A 371 7.64 -10.74 -0.90
C ARG A 371 7.98 -11.64 0.27
N MET A 372 7.13 -11.58 1.28
CA MET A 372 7.07 -12.55 2.37
C MET A 372 5.64 -13.06 2.50
N ARG A 373 5.46 -14.38 2.66
CA ARG A 373 4.17 -14.99 2.97
C ARG A 373 4.31 -15.84 4.22
N LEU A 374 3.33 -15.75 5.12
CA LEU A 374 3.27 -16.52 6.36
C LEU A 374 1.95 -17.28 6.40
N PHE A 375 1.96 -18.44 5.77
CA PHE A 375 0.80 -19.31 5.66
C PHE A 375 0.58 -20.05 6.97
N GLY A 376 -0.63 -19.93 7.52
CA GLY A 376 -0.95 -20.51 8.81
C GLY A 376 -2.44 -20.53 9.11
N TYR A 377 -2.76 -20.98 10.32
CA TYR A 377 -4.12 -20.99 10.84
C TYR A 377 -4.31 -19.83 11.80
N LYS A 378 -5.39 -19.07 11.63
CA LYS A 378 -5.78 -18.05 12.60
C LYS A 378 -6.11 -18.69 13.96
N LEU A 379 -5.83 -17.97 15.03
CA LEU A 379 -6.28 -18.32 16.38
C LEU A 379 -7.81 -18.39 16.40
N LYS A 380 -8.36 -19.48 16.95
CA LYS A 380 -9.80 -19.53 17.24
C LYS A 380 -10.11 -18.49 18.32
N LYS A 381 -11.07 -17.59 18.06
CA LYS A 381 -11.72 -16.89 19.17
C LYS A 381 -12.37 -17.96 20.04
N ASN A 382 -11.91 -18.12 21.27
CA ASN A 382 -12.67 -18.91 22.23
C ASN A 382 -14.02 -18.20 22.40
N VAL A 383 -15.09 -18.85 21.94
CA VAL A 383 -16.45 -18.45 22.29
C VAL A 383 -16.64 -18.85 23.74
N SER A 384 -16.16 -18.02 24.67
CA SER A 384 -16.35 -18.23 26.09
C SER A 384 -16.63 -16.89 26.78
N ASN A 385 -17.93 -16.73 27.07
CA ASN A 385 -18.59 -15.93 28.09
C ASN A 385 -18.70 -14.42 27.86
N PHE A 386 -19.85 -14.02 27.29
CA PHE A 386 -20.55 -12.80 27.70
C PHE A 386 -21.04 -12.94 29.15
#